data_AF-A0A353PFZ1-F1
#
_entry.id   AF-A0A353PFZ1-F1
#
_cell.length_a   1.000
_cell.length_b   1.000
_cell.length_c   1.000
_cell.angle_alpha   90.00
_cell.angle_beta   90.00
_cell.angle_gamma   90.00
#
_symmetry.space_group_name_H-M   'P 1'
#
loop_
_entity.id
_entity.type
_entity.pdbx_description
1 polymer ?
#
loop_
_entity_poly.entity_id
_entity_poly.type
_entity_poly.pdbx_seq_one_letter_code
_entity_poly.pdbx_strand_id
1 'polypeptide(L)'
;MTVSADHLIWIDLEMTGLDTQRDQIIEIATLITDNELRVLAEGPVVAIHQPPEILEGMDDWNKRQHHASGLLERVRASRVDAIEAERRTLEFLRRWVPAGAS
;
A
#
# COMPACT_ATOMS: atom_id res chain seq x y z
N MET A 1 -2.32 -22.88 5.46
CA MET A 1 -1.68 -21.60 5.82
C MET A 1 -1.35 -21.69 7.29
N THR A 2 -0.09 -21.57 7.67
CA THR A 2 0.34 -21.68 9.07
C THR A 2 0.54 -20.25 9.56
N VAL A 3 -0.26 -19.80 10.52
CA VAL A 3 -0.04 -18.51 11.16
C VAL A 3 1.20 -18.61 12.04
N SER A 4 2.13 -17.66 11.95
CA SER A 4 3.35 -17.63 12.77
C SER A 4 3.70 -16.21 13.20
N ALA A 5 4.23 -16.08 14.42
CA ALA A 5 4.79 -14.82 14.91
C ALA A 5 6.20 -14.53 14.34
N ASP A 6 6.85 -15.54 13.75
CA ASP A 6 8.18 -15.39 13.14
C ASP A 6 8.10 -14.94 11.67
N HIS A 7 6.91 -14.81 11.10
CA HIS A 7 6.72 -14.29 9.75
C HIS A 7 6.96 -12.78 9.72
N LEU A 8 7.59 -12.32 8.64
CA LEU A 8 7.87 -10.90 8.42
C LEU A 8 6.81 -10.30 7.49
N ILE A 9 6.32 -9.13 7.87
CA ILE A 9 5.42 -8.32 7.04
C ILE A 9 6.26 -7.28 6.32
N TRP A 10 6.27 -7.36 5.00
CA TRP A 10 6.86 -6.34 4.14
C TRP A 10 5.73 -5.47 3.62
N ILE A 11 5.90 -4.16 3.75
CA ILE A 11 4.95 -3.15 3.29
C ILE A 11 5.71 -2.04 2.59
N ASP A 12 5.16 -1.60 1.46
CA ASP A 12 5.63 -0.43 0.73
C ASP A 12 4.44 0.46 0.40
N LEU A 13 4.64 1.77 0.52
CA LEU A 13 3.62 2.78 0.32
C LEU A 13 4.13 3.83 -0.66
N GLU A 14 3.26 4.22 -1.58
CA GLU A 14 3.46 5.43 -2.38
C GLU A 14 2.52 6.52 -1.85
N MET A 15 3.04 7.74 -1.77
CA MET A 15 2.33 8.90 -1.23
C MET A 15 2.35 10.08 -2.20
N THR A 16 1.47 11.04 -1.98
CA THR A 16 1.47 12.32 -2.72
C THR A 16 2.65 13.23 -2.36
N GLY A 17 3.33 12.94 -1.25
CA GLY A 17 4.47 13.69 -0.73
C GLY A 17 4.92 13.17 0.63
N LEU A 18 5.60 14.01 1.41
CA LEU A 18 6.25 13.64 2.69
C LEU A 18 5.62 14.32 3.92
N ASP A 19 4.61 15.17 3.74
CA ASP A 19 3.89 15.85 4.83
C ASP A 19 2.76 14.96 5.36
N THR A 20 2.94 14.37 6.53
CA THR A 20 1.96 13.45 7.13
C THR A 20 0.62 14.08 7.50
N GLN A 21 0.50 15.40 7.49
CA GLN A 21 -0.77 16.10 7.76
C GLN A 21 -1.56 16.41 6.48
N ARG A 22 -0.89 16.47 5.33
CA ARG A 22 -1.48 16.93 4.06
C ARG A 22 -1.47 15.86 3.00
N ASP A 23 -0.37 15.13 2.90
CA ASP A 23 -0.17 14.10 1.90
C ASP A 23 -0.95 12.83 2.22
N GLN A 24 -1.34 12.13 1.15
CA GLN A 24 -2.18 10.96 1.21
C GLN A 24 -1.45 9.75 0.64
N ILE A 25 -1.81 8.56 1.14
CA ILE A 25 -1.38 7.29 0.55
C ILE A 25 -2.14 7.11 -0.78
N ILE A 26 -1.42 6.74 -1.82
CA ILE A 26 -1.92 6.49 -3.18
C ILE A 26 -1.63 5.08 -3.68
N GLU A 27 -0.72 4.35 -3.05
CA GLU A 27 -0.56 2.90 -3.26
C GLU A 27 -0.15 2.20 -1.96
N ILE A 28 -0.60 0.95 -1.81
CA ILE A 28 -0.10 0.02 -0.81
C ILE A 28 0.16 -1.35 -1.45
N ALA A 29 1.33 -1.91 -1.16
CA ALA A 29 1.69 -3.29 -1.49
C ALA A 29 2.17 -4.00 -0.23
N THR A 30 1.82 -5.28 -0.11
CA THR A 30 2.27 -6.12 1.02
C THR A 30 2.73 -7.49 0.55
N LEU A 31 3.70 -8.07 1.25
CA LEU A 31 4.08 -9.47 1.09
C LEU A 31 4.51 -10.06 2.44
N ILE A 32 4.47 -11.38 2.54
CA ILE A 32 4.90 -12.14 3.72
C ILE A 32 6.09 -12.99 3.37
N THR A 33 7.11 -12.99 4.24
CA THR A 33 8.25 -13.91 4.17
C THR A 33 8.41 -14.74 5.44
N ASP A 34 9.13 -15.85 5.33
CA ASP A 34 9.77 -16.47 6.50
C ASP A 34 10.98 -15.64 6.97
N ASN A 35 11.62 -16.09 8.06
CA ASN A 35 12.82 -15.51 8.64
C ASN A 35 14.08 -15.69 7.77
N GLU A 36 14.03 -16.55 6.74
CA GLU A 36 15.07 -16.68 5.71
C GLU A 36 14.73 -15.93 4.42
N LEU A 37 13.77 -15.01 4.48
CA LEU A 37 13.33 -14.13 3.39
C LEU A 37 12.73 -14.86 2.19
N ARG A 38 12.26 -16.10 2.35
CA ARG A 38 11.51 -16.78 1.30
C ARG A 38 10.08 -16.25 1.30
N VAL A 39 9.60 -15.85 0.12
CA VAL A 39 8.22 -15.35 -0.04
C VAL A 39 7.23 -16.47 0.23
N LEU A 40 6.36 -16.25 1.21
CA LEU A 40 5.27 -17.16 1.58
C LEU A 40 3.97 -16.76 0.89
N ALA A 41 3.73 -15.46 0.73
CA ALA A 41 2.59 -14.95 0.01
C ALA A 41 2.78 -13.50 -0.45
N GLU A 42 2.17 -13.18 -1.59
CA GLU A 42 1.98 -11.82 -2.05
C GLU A 42 0.59 -11.34 -1.63
N GLY A 43 0.55 -10.16 -1.04
CA GLY A 43 -0.66 -9.46 -0.64
C GLY A 43 -1.25 -8.65 -1.78
N PRO A 44 -2.31 -7.89 -1.51
CA PRO A 44 -2.90 -7.03 -2.51
C PRO A 44 -1.95 -5.87 -2.86
N VAL A 45 -1.93 -5.48 -4.13
CA VAL A 45 -1.33 -4.24 -4.63
C VAL A 45 -2.46 -3.31 -5.02
N VAL A 46 -2.66 -2.24 -4.24
CA VAL A 46 -3.86 -1.42 -4.31
C VAL A 46 -3.48 0.03 -4.59
N ALA A 47 -3.84 0.53 -5.76
CA ALA A 47 -3.90 1.96 -6.00
C ALA A 47 -5.13 2.54 -5.26
N ILE A 48 -4.92 3.56 -4.45
CA ILE A 48 -5.94 4.18 -3.60
C ILE A 48 -6.42 5.44 -4.29
N HIS A 49 -7.73 5.56 -4.49
CA HIS A 49 -8.35 6.71 -5.11
C HIS A 49 -8.09 7.98 -4.29
N GLN A 50 -7.70 9.05 -4.98
CA GLN A 50 -7.64 10.39 -4.43
C GLN A 50 -8.34 11.38 -5.35
N PRO A 51 -9.00 12.41 -4.79
CA PRO A 51 -9.62 13.47 -5.59
C PRO A 51 -8.60 14.20 -6.48
N PRO A 52 -9.01 14.74 -7.64
CA PRO A 52 -8.11 15.46 -8.54
C PRO A 52 -7.34 16.59 -7.86
N GLU A 53 -7.96 17.29 -6.90
CA GLU A 53 -7.36 18.44 -6.21
C GLU A 53 -6.15 18.02 -5.35
N ILE A 54 -6.21 16.82 -4.76
CA ILE A 54 -5.09 16.23 -4.02
C ILE A 54 -3.95 15.88 -4.97
N LEU A 55 -4.26 15.27 -6.12
CA LEU A 55 -3.25 14.90 -7.11
C LEU A 55 -2.60 16.13 -7.77
N GLU A 56 -3.38 17.18 -8.02
CA GLU A 56 -2.88 18.45 -8.55
C GLU A 56 -2.04 19.21 -7.51
N GLY A 57 -2.25 18.96 -6.22
CA GLY A 57 -1.49 19.53 -5.12
C GLY A 57 -0.07 18.97 -4.95
N MET A 58 0.26 17.84 -5.59
CA MET A 58 1.60 17.25 -5.53
C MET A 58 2.68 18.17 -6.10
N ASP A 59 3.90 18.05 -5.57
CA ASP A 59 5.06 18.70 -6.16
C ASP A 59 5.43 18.10 -7.54
N ASP A 60 6.33 18.77 -8.26
CA ASP A 60 6.71 18.34 -9.61
C ASP A 60 7.47 17.01 -9.61
N TRP A 61 8.14 16.66 -8.51
CA TRP A 61 8.88 15.40 -8.45
C TRP A 61 7.90 14.22 -8.35
N ASN A 62 6.95 14.27 -7.41
CA ASN A 62 5.91 13.26 -7.23
C ASN A 62 5.05 13.12 -8.49
N LYS A 63 4.63 14.23 -9.10
CA LYS A 63 3.89 14.18 -10.38
C LYS A 63 4.66 13.46 -11.47
N ARG A 64 5.96 13.75 -11.63
CA ARG A 64 6.79 13.07 -12.65
C ARG A 64 6.98 11.59 -12.35
N GLN A 65 7.33 11.22 -11.12
CA GLN A 65 7.58 9.82 -10.75
C GLN A 65 6.32 8.98 -10.92
N HIS A 66 5.21 9.43 -10.33
CA HIS A 66 3.95 8.68 -10.34
C HIS A 66 3.30 8.65 -11.73
N HIS A 67 3.56 9.64 -12.58
CA HIS A 67 3.16 9.58 -13.98
C HIS A 67 4.01 8.56 -14.75
N ALA A 68 5.34 8.57 -14.57
CA ALA A 68 6.25 7.68 -15.27
C ALA A 68 6.03 6.20 -14.93
N SER A 69 5.65 5.90 -13.68
CA SER A 69 5.30 4.54 -13.25
C SER A 69 3.90 4.09 -13.71
N GLY A 70 3.06 5.02 -14.18
CA GLY A 70 1.64 4.79 -14.48
C GLY A 70 0.74 4.75 -13.25
N LEU A 71 1.28 5.04 -12.05
CA LEU A 71 0.51 5.04 -10.81
C LEU A 71 -0.60 6.12 -10.81
N LEU A 72 -0.34 7.32 -11.35
CA LEU A 72 -1.38 8.36 -11.38
C LEU A 72 -2.65 7.93 -12.12
N GLU A 73 -2.49 7.23 -13.25
CA GLU A 73 -3.64 6.75 -14.01
C GLU A 73 -4.38 5.63 -13.27
N ARG A 74 -3.64 4.75 -12.56
CA ARG A 74 -4.25 3.74 -11.69
C ARG A 74 -5.02 4.37 -10.53
N VAL A 75 -4.49 5.42 -9.92
CA VAL A 75 -5.15 6.15 -8.82
C VAL A 75 -6.42 6.83 -9.31
N ARG A 76 -6.37 7.51 -10.46
CA ARG A 76 -7.53 8.15 -11.09
C ARG A 76 -8.63 7.14 -11.44
N ALA A 77 -8.26 5.96 -11.93
CA ALA A 77 -9.18 4.90 -12.29
C ALA A 77 -9.68 4.08 -11.08
N SER A 78 -8.99 4.16 -9.94
CA SER A 78 -9.32 3.38 -8.76
C SER A 78 -10.67 3.78 -8.19
N ARG A 79 -11.36 2.78 -7.63
CA ARG A 79 -12.60 2.94 -6.86
C ARG A 79 -12.41 2.51 -5.40
N VAL A 80 -11.17 2.26 -5.00
CA VAL A 80 -10.82 1.80 -3.66
C VAL A 80 -10.35 2.99 -2.87
N ASP A 81 -11.04 3.31 -1.78
CA ASP A 81 -10.58 4.31 -0.82
C ASP A 81 -9.60 3.70 0.19
N ALA A 82 -9.04 4.54 1.06
CA ALA A 82 -8.07 4.12 2.06
C ALA A 82 -8.64 3.08 3.04
N ILE A 83 -9.92 3.20 3.40
CA ILE A 83 -10.59 2.29 4.35
C ILE A 83 -10.70 0.88 3.74
N GLU A 84 -11.10 0.79 2.48
CA GLU A 84 -11.18 -0.49 1.77
C GLU A 84 -9.79 -1.08 1.50
N ALA A 85 -8.79 -0.26 1.19
CA ALA A 85 -7.40 -0.72 1.05
C ALA A 85 -6.84 -1.28 2.37
N GLU A 86 -7.10 -0.59 3.49
CA GLU A 86 -6.76 -1.05 4.84
C GLU A 86 -7.45 -2.40 5.13
N ARG A 87 -8.76 -2.49 4.91
CA ARG A 87 -9.54 -3.72 5.16
C ARG A 87 -8.96 -4.91 4.39
N ARG A 88 -8.68 -4.75 3.09
CA ARG A 88 -8.09 -5.80 2.25
C ARG A 88 -6.72 -6.23 2.75
N THR A 89 -5.90 -5.27 3.17
CA THR A 89 -4.56 -5.53 3.69
C THR A 89 -4.65 -6.30 5.01
N LEU A 90 -5.47 -5.86 5.96
CA LEU A 90 -5.67 -6.56 7.24
C LEU A 90 -6.25 -7.97 7.05
N GLU A 91 -7.20 -8.16 6.12
CA GLU A 91 -7.72 -9.48 5.79
C GLU A 91 -6.65 -10.42 5.21
N PHE A 92 -5.70 -9.87 4.44
CA PHE A 92 -4.54 -10.62 3.99
C PHE A 92 -3.63 -11.00 5.17
N LEU A 93 -3.21 -10.02 5.97
CA LEU A 93 -2.26 -10.24 7.08
C LEU A 93 -2.78 -11.23 8.13
N ARG A 94 -4.07 -11.17 8.48
CA ARG A 94 -4.71 -12.07 9.46
C ARG A 94 -4.59 -13.56 9.13
N ARG A 95 -4.29 -13.92 7.88
CA ARG A 95 -4.09 -15.31 7.45
C ARG A 95 -2.67 -15.82 7.71
N TRP A 96 -1.73 -14.93 8.02
CA TRP A 96 -0.30 -15.21 8.06
C TRP A 96 0.36 -14.86 9.40
N VAL A 97 -0.14 -13.85 10.11
CA VAL A 97 0.41 -13.40 11.40
C VAL A 97 -0.66 -13.37 12.49
N PRO A 98 -0.32 -13.69 13.74
CA PRO A 98 -1.26 -13.58 14.85
C PRO A 98 -1.58 -12.11 15.13
N ALA A 99 -2.77 -11.84 15.67
CA ALA A 99 -3.16 -10.48 16.03
C ALA A 99 -2.21 -9.89 17.10
N GLY A 100 -1.79 -8.64 16.90
CA GLY A 100 -0.89 -7.94 17.82
C GLY A 100 0.60 -8.31 17.69
N ALA A 101 0.97 -9.13 16.69
CA ALA A 101 2.36 -9.37 16.32
C ALA A 101 2.75 -8.51 15.11
N SER A 102 3.98 -8.00 15.13
CA SER A 102 4.62 -7.23 14.06
C SER A 102 6.12 -7.54 14.01
#